data_AF-A0A3M6GXC2-F1
#
_entry.id   AF-A0A3M6GXC2-F1
#
_cell.length_a   1.000
_cell.length_b   1.000
_cell.length_c   1.000
_cell.angle_alpha   90.00
_cell.angle_beta   90.00
_cell.angle_gamma   90.00
#
_symmetry.space_group_name_H-M   'P 1'
#
loop_
_entity.id
_entity.type
_entity.pdbx_description
1 polymer ?
#
loop_
_entity_poly.entity_id
_entity_poly.type
_entity_poly.pdbx_seq_one_letter_code
_entity_poly.pdbx_strand_id
1 'polypeptide(L)'
;MEISLIAHNVLVYRNALAEYAYAHKAASETVADNQLDLPTWYTRYSGVEGVIDAGRSYAFFGSPPPGLVSEMINLTRGSLAIGTATSGNLLTPSSGYVGIALPASVPNGAAVAYQ
;
A
#
# COMPACT_ATOMS: atom_id res chain seq x y z
N MET A 1 0.07 -6.62 19.05
CA MET A 1 -0.27 -6.50 17.62
C MET A 1 0.98 -6.86 16.84
N GLU A 2 0.91 -7.88 16.00
CA GLU A 2 2.05 -8.39 15.24
C GLU A 2 2.31 -7.51 14.01
N ILE A 3 3.40 -6.73 14.04
CA ILE A 3 3.75 -5.79 12.95
C ILE A 3 4.05 -6.55 11.66
N SER A 4 4.76 -7.68 11.75
CA SER A 4 5.11 -8.53 10.61
C SER A 4 3.87 -9.04 9.89
N LEU A 5 2.82 -9.44 10.63
CA LEU A 5 1.54 -9.87 10.05
C LEU A 5 0.92 -8.77 9.19
N ILE A 6 0.84 -7.54 9.71
CA ILE A 6 0.26 -6.40 8.98
C ILE A 6 1.13 -6.06 7.78
N ALA A 7 2.46 -6.05 7.94
CA ALA A 7 3.39 -5.76 6.85
C ALA A 7 3.22 -6.76 5.69
N HIS A 8 3.20 -8.06 5.99
CA HIS A 8 2.92 -9.09 4.98
C HIS A 8 1.53 -8.91 4.36
N ASN A 9 0.51 -8.60 5.17
CA ASN A 9 -0.84 -8.44 4.68
C ASN A 9 -0.97 -7.28 3.67
N VAL A 10 -0.36 -6.12 3.97
CA VAL A 10 -0.30 -4.97 3.07
C VAL A 10 0.48 -5.31 1.79
N LEU A 11 1.61 -5.99 1.90
CA LEU A 11 2.46 -6.30 0.75
C LEU A 11 1.84 -7.34 -0.21
N VAL A 12 1.10 -8.31 0.32
CA VAL A 12 0.32 -9.25 -0.50
C VAL A 12 -0.81 -8.52 -1.21
N TYR A 13 -1.54 -7.66 -0.49
CA TYR A 13 -2.62 -6.86 -1.08
C TYR A 13 -2.12 -5.92 -2.19
N ARG A 14 -0.98 -5.27 -1.96
CA ARG A 14 -0.30 -4.43 -2.96
C ARG A 14 -0.06 -5.19 -4.25
N ASN A 15 0.47 -6.41 -4.18
CA ASN A 15 0.79 -7.18 -5.38
C ASN A 15 -0.46 -7.50 -6.19
N ALA A 16 -1.55 -7.93 -5.54
CA ALA A 16 -2.81 -8.23 -6.22
C ALA A 16 -3.45 -6.97 -6.85
N LEU A 17 -3.38 -5.82 -6.17
CA LEU A 17 -3.81 -4.54 -6.74
C LEU A 17 -2.96 -4.11 -7.93
N ALA A 18 -1.64 -4.32 -7.88
CA ALA A 18 -0.74 -3.99 -8.97
C ALA A 18 -1.04 -4.81 -10.23
N GLU A 19 -1.35 -6.10 -10.07
CA GLU A 19 -1.78 -6.96 -11.17
C GLU A 19 -3.09 -6.50 -11.79
N TYR A 20 -4.07 -6.13 -10.95
CA TYR A 20 -5.32 -5.55 -11.45
C TYR A 20 -5.07 -4.23 -12.19
N ALA A 21 -4.29 -3.32 -11.62
CA ALA A 21 -3.96 -2.01 -12.21
C ALA A 21 -3.25 -2.15 -13.56
N TYR A 22 -2.37 -3.15 -13.69
CA TYR A 22 -1.67 -3.46 -14.94
C TYR A 22 -2.64 -3.85 -16.07
N ALA A 23 -3.71 -4.59 -15.75
CA ALA A 23 -4.78 -4.95 -16.67
C ALA A 23 -5.77 -3.78 -16.93
N HIS A 24 -5.92 -2.86 -15.98
CA HIS A 24 -6.89 -1.76 -16.01
C HIS A 24 -6.20 -0.39 -15.92
N LYS A 25 -5.38 -0.06 -16.94
CA LYS A 25 -4.45 1.08 -16.92
C LYS A 25 -5.08 2.48 -16.76
N ALA A 26 -6.39 2.60 -16.93
CA ALA A 26 -7.13 3.86 -16.80
C ALA A 26 -8.05 3.89 -15.56
N ALA A 27 -8.02 2.85 -14.71
CA ALA A 27 -8.85 2.80 -13.52
C ALA A 27 -8.41 3.84 -12.47
N SER A 28 -9.41 4.43 -11.81
CA SER A 28 -9.27 5.28 -10.63
C SER A 28 -10.41 4.95 -9.67
N GLU A 29 -10.30 3.81 -8.98
CA GLU A 29 -11.36 3.23 -8.16
C GLU A 29 -10.84 2.36 -7.02
N THR A 30 -11.71 2.03 -6.08
CA THR A 30 -11.48 0.95 -5.12
C THR A 30 -11.89 -0.38 -5.74
N VAL A 31 -11.04 -1.40 -5.63
CA VAL A 31 -11.31 -2.73 -6.22
C VAL A 31 -11.83 -3.67 -5.14
N ALA A 32 -12.91 -4.39 -5.44
CA ALA A 32 -13.43 -5.40 -4.52
C ALA A 32 -12.49 -6.62 -4.45
N ASP A 33 -12.35 -7.21 -3.27
CA ASP A 33 -11.41 -8.32 -3.04
C ASP A 33 -11.67 -9.53 -3.95
N ASN A 34 -12.92 -9.76 -4.38
CA ASN A 34 -13.28 -10.84 -5.31
C ASN A 34 -12.88 -10.58 -6.78
N GLN A 35 -12.42 -9.38 -7.11
CA GLN A 35 -11.88 -9.02 -8.42
C GLN A 35 -10.34 -9.05 -8.44
N LEU A 36 -9.71 -9.23 -7.28
CA LEU A 36 -8.27 -9.32 -7.12
C LEU A 36 -7.85 -10.79 -7.11
N ASP A 37 -6.70 -11.11 -7.70
CA ASP A 37 -6.12 -12.46 -7.66
C ASP A 37 -5.44 -12.72 -6.30
N LEU A 38 -6.24 -12.67 -5.23
CA LEU A 38 -5.76 -12.87 -3.86
C LEU A 38 -5.54 -14.37 -3.61
N PRO A 39 -4.43 -14.75 -2.94
CA PRO A 39 -4.22 -16.14 -2.54
C PRO A 39 -5.37 -16.66 -1.67
N THR A 40 -5.73 -17.94 -1.81
CA THR A 40 -6.87 -18.53 -1.08
C THR A 40 -6.72 -18.53 0.45
N TRP A 41 -5.48 -18.48 0.95
CA TRP A 41 -5.17 -18.37 2.37
C TRP A 41 -5.22 -16.92 2.88
N TYR A 42 -5.26 -15.93 1.98
CA TYR A 42 -5.21 -14.53 2.34
C TYR A 42 -6.57 -14.05 2.83
N THR A 43 -6.59 -13.45 4.01
CA THR A 43 -7.71 -12.66 4.52
C THR A 43 -7.21 -11.25 4.77
N ARG A 44 -7.87 -10.26 4.17
CA ARG A 44 -7.47 -8.86 4.33
C ARG A 44 -7.59 -8.46 5.80
N TYR A 45 -6.49 -7.95 6.35
CA TYR A 45 -6.46 -7.50 7.74
C TYR A 45 -7.33 -6.24 7.87
N SER A 46 -8.12 -6.15 8.95
CA SER A 46 -9.00 -5.00 9.17
C SER A 46 -8.19 -3.70 9.23
N GLY A 47 -8.55 -2.71 8.41
CA GLY A 47 -7.82 -1.44 8.27
C GLY A 47 -6.76 -1.43 7.17
N VAL A 48 -6.48 -2.57 6.53
CA VAL A 48 -5.77 -2.60 5.24
C VAL A 48 -6.78 -2.28 4.14
N GLU A 49 -6.49 -1.24 3.39
CA GLU A 49 -7.30 -0.74 2.30
C GLU A 49 -6.44 -0.56 1.06
N GLY A 50 -7.09 -0.29 -0.07
CA GLY A 50 -6.38 0.07 -1.27
C GLY A 50 -7.25 0.72 -2.32
N VAL A 51 -6.56 1.44 -3.19
CA VAL A 51 -7.15 2.23 -4.26
C VAL A 51 -6.24 2.16 -5.46
N ILE A 52 -6.82 2.21 -6.65
CA ILE A 52 -6.11 2.45 -7.88
C ILE A 52 -6.36 3.89 -8.27
N ASP A 53 -5.31 4.59 -8.70
CA ASP A 53 -5.43 5.91 -9.27
C ASP A 53 -4.49 6.09 -10.46
N ALA A 54 -5.04 6.48 -11.60
CA ALA A 54 -4.32 6.64 -12.87
C ALA A 54 -3.46 5.41 -13.23
N GLY A 55 -4.01 4.20 -13.01
CA GLY A 55 -3.33 2.94 -13.29
C GLY A 55 -2.19 2.58 -12.33
N ARG A 56 -2.05 3.29 -11.20
CA ARG A 56 -1.14 2.94 -10.10
C ARG A 56 -1.93 2.40 -8.93
N SER A 57 -1.38 1.39 -8.29
CA SER A 57 -1.95 0.77 -7.10
C SER A 57 -1.38 1.40 -5.83
N TYR A 58 -2.23 1.58 -4.81
CA TYR A 58 -1.84 2.05 -3.49
C TYR A 58 -2.51 1.15 -2.45
N ALA A 59 -1.73 0.30 -1.79
CA ALA A 59 -2.17 -0.44 -0.61
C ALA A 59 -1.72 0.32 0.63
N PHE A 60 -2.59 0.48 1.62
CA PHE A 60 -2.27 1.26 2.80
C PHE A 60 -2.95 0.76 4.06
N PHE A 61 -2.37 1.13 5.20
CA PHE A 61 -2.92 0.90 6.53
C PHE A 61 -3.02 2.25 7.25
N GLY A 62 -4.25 2.69 7.52
CA GLY A 62 -4.54 4.07 7.90
C GLY A 62 -4.03 4.50 9.28
N SER A 63 -3.86 3.57 10.22
CA SER A 63 -3.40 3.86 11.59
C SER A 63 -2.26 2.92 12.00
N PRO A 64 -1.07 3.06 11.37
CA PRO A 64 0.01 2.10 11.52
C PRO A 64 0.63 2.10 12.92
N PRO A 65 0.92 0.92 13.50
CA PRO A 65 1.79 0.86 14.67
C PRO A 65 3.19 1.41 14.34
N PRO A 66 3.89 1.96 15.36
CA PRO A 66 5.29 2.33 15.23
C PRO A 66 6.12 1.17 14.67
N GLY A 67 6.96 1.47 13.67
CA GLY A 67 7.84 0.48 13.03
C GLY A 67 7.25 -0.28 11.84
N LEU A 68 5.95 -0.18 11.55
CA LEU A 68 5.35 -0.90 10.41
C LEU A 68 5.99 -0.53 9.07
N VAL A 69 6.20 0.76 8.80
CA VAL A 69 6.84 1.21 7.56
C VAL A 69 8.27 0.66 7.43
N SER A 70 9.04 0.68 8.52
CA SER A 70 10.39 0.11 8.54
C SER A 70 10.38 -1.39 8.25
N GLU A 71 9.42 -2.12 8.82
CA GLU A 71 9.28 -3.55 8.58
C GLU A 71 8.93 -3.86 7.12
N MET A 72 7.99 -3.10 6.54
CA MET A 72 7.64 -3.24 5.12
C MET A 72 8.83 -2.95 4.20
N ILE A 73 9.66 -1.95 4.53
CA ILE A 73 10.90 -1.65 3.80
C ILE A 73 11.91 -2.78 3.92
N ASN A 74 12.09 -3.35 5.12
CA ASN A 74 12.99 -4.48 5.35
C ASN A 74 12.57 -5.71 4.52
N LEU A 75 11.28 -6.06 4.57
CA LEU A 75 10.70 -7.20 3.84
C LEU A 75 10.83 -7.04 2.31
N THR A 76 10.92 -5.80 1.83
CA THR A 76 11.09 -5.48 0.40
C THR A 76 12.51 -5.05 0.03
N ARG A 77 13.49 -5.27 0.91
CA ARG A 77 14.92 -5.00 0.69
C ARG A 77 15.22 -3.54 0.33
N GLY A 78 14.55 -2.60 0.99
CA GLY A 78 14.82 -1.16 0.82
C GLY A 78 13.98 -0.46 -0.25
N SER A 79 12.80 -0.99 -0.59
CA SER A 79 11.95 -0.40 -1.63
C SER A 79 11.61 1.07 -1.35
N LEU A 80 11.84 1.94 -2.35
CA LEU A 80 11.40 3.32 -2.34
C LEU A 80 9.88 3.46 -2.58
N ALA A 81 9.23 2.36 -2.93
CA ALA A 81 7.78 2.34 -3.16
C ALA A 81 6.96 2.25 -1.86
N ILE A 82 7.62 2.44 -0.71
CA ILE A 82 7.04 2.31 0.63
C ILE A 82 7.36 3.55 1.44
N GLY A 83 6.40 4.02 2.21
CA GLY A 83 6.58 5.20 3.03
C GLY A 83 5.37 5.56 3.88
N THR A 84 5.42 6.74 4.46
CA THR A 84 4.34 7.34 5.23
C THR A 84 3.65 8.42 4.40
N ALA A 85 2.31 8.40 4.38
CA ALA A 85 1.53 9.48 3.78
C ALA A 85 1.69 10.76 4.60
N THR A 86 2.19 11.83 3.98
CA THR A 86 2.38 13.15 4.62
C THR A 86 1.88 14.24 3.68
N SER A 87 0.82 14.96 4.05
CA SER A 87 0.26 16.07 3.25
C SER A 87 -0.02 15.69 1.79
N GLY A 88 -0.63 14.53 1.56
CA GLY A 88 -0.95 14.02 0.21
C GLY A 88 0.23 13.46 -0.57
N ASN A 89 1.36 13.22 0.09
CA ASN A 89 2.61 12.81 -0.55
C ASN A 89 3.22 11.59 0.14
N LEU A 90 3.96 10.77 -0.61
CA LEU A 90 4.72 9.67 -0.03
C LEU A 90 6.08 10.14 0.50
N LEU A 91 6.32 9.92 1.79
CA LEU A 91 7.60 10.15 2.45
C LEU A 91 8.27 8.81 2.76
N THR A 92 9.39 8.53 2.12
CA THR A 92 10.18 7.31 2.37
C THR A 92 11.29 7.61 3.36
N PRO A 93 11.48 6.81 4.43
CA PRO A 93 12.50 7.07 5.45
C PRO A 93 13.94 7.20 4.93
N SER A 94 14.31 6.47 3.86
CA SER A 94 15.67 6.45 3.32
C SER A 94 15.98 7.58 2.34
N SER A 95 14.98 8.13 1.66
CA SER A 95 15.15 9.09 0.57
C SER A 95 14.37 10.40 0.76
N GLY A 96 13.55 10.51 1.81
CA GLY A 96 12.64 11.63 2.01
C GLY A 96 11.49 11.63 1.00
N TYR A 97 11.11 12.81 0.53
CA TYR A 97 10.02 12.96 -0.42
C TYR A 97 10.42 12.43 -1.80
N VAL A 98 9.63 11.52 -2.36
CA VAL A 98 9.96 10.83 -3.62
C VAL A 98 9.16 11.36 -4.83
N GLY A 99 8.43 12.48 -4.69
CA GLY A 99 7.67 13.06 -5.80
C GLY A 99 6.37 12.31 -6.14
N ILE A 100 5.91 11.42 -5.27
CA ILE A 100 4.70 10.64 -5.46
C ILE A 100 3.54 11.28 -4.71
N ALA A 101 2.61 11.85 -5.47
CA ALA A 101 1.32 12.29 -4.97
C ALA A 101 0.45 11.06 -4.67
N LEU A 102 -0.25 11.10 -3.54
CA LEU A 102 -1.15 10.05 -3.09
C LEU A 102 -2.60 10.43 -3.37
N PRO A 103 -3.48 9.46 -3.69
CA PRO A 103 -4.91 9.71 -3.82
C PRO A 103 -5.52 10.27 -2.53
N ALA A 104 -6.56 11.10 -2.65
CA ALA A 104 -7.22 11.75 -1.51
C ALA A 104 -7.85 10.76 -0.50
N SER A 105 -8.10 9.52 -0.92
CA SER A 105 -8.57 8.44 -0.04
C SER A 105 -7.51 7.93 0.93
N VAL A 106 -6.22 8.15 0.65
CA VAL A 106 -5.12 7.72 1.53
C VAL A 106 -4.97 8.74 2.67
N PRO A 107 -5.24 8.34 3.93
CA PRO A 107 -5.21 9.28 5.04
C PRO A 107 -3.78 9.67 5.41
N ASN A 108 -3.61 10.90 5.90
CA ASN A 108 -2.33 11.36 6.43
C ASN A 108 -1.87 10.48 7.61
N GLY A 109 -0.60 10.11 7.64
CA GLY A 109 -0.01 9.20 8.64
C GLY A 109 -0.13 7.71 8.29
N ALA A 110 -0.81 7.34 7.21
CA ALA A 110 -0.91 5.94 6.78
C ALA A 110 0.47 5.35 6.40
N ALA A 111 0.65 4.05 6.64
CA ALA A 111 1.71 3.28 6.01
C ALA A 111 1.24 2.89 4.61
N VAL A 112 2.01 3.24 3.58
CA VAL A 112 1.62 3.08 2.18
C VAL A 112 2.66 2.28 1.43
N ALA A 113 2.20 1.38 0.56
CA ALA A 113 3.01 0.77 -0.48
C ALA A 113 2.32 0.94 -1.83
N TYR A 114 3.01 1.54 -2.79
CA TYR A 114 2.48 1.77 -4.13
C TYR A 114 3.20 0.92 -5.19
N GLN A 115 2.58 0.76 -6.35
CA GLN A 115 3.18 0.10 -7.51
C GLN A 115 2.55 0.58 -8.81
#